data_AF-A0A920PLV2-F1
#
_entry.id   AF-A0A920PLV2-F1
#
_cell.length_a   1.000
_cell.length_b   1.000
_cell.length_c   1.000
_cell.angle_alpha   90.00
_cell.angle_beta   90.00
_cell.angle_gamma   90.00
#
_symmetry.space_group_name_H-M   'P 1'
#
loop_
_entity.id
_entity.type
_entity.pdbx_description
1 polymer ?
#
loop_
_entity_poly.entity_id
_entity_poly.type
_entity_poly.pdbx_seq_one_letter_code
_entity_poly.pdbx_strand_id
1 'polypeptide(L)' 'MTRTVADAALMLEAMAGYHPADRFSQPGAAINYRHALDDGVEGLKICYSPTLGYAQVDPEVANVWPKQREFLNS' A
#
# COMPACT_ATOMS: atom_id res chain seq x y z
N MET A 1 -1.10 -7.65 -12.56
CA MET A 1 0.16 -7.35 -11.83
C MET A 1 1.01 -6.46 -12.71
N THR A 2 1.36 -5.26 -12.23
CA THR A 2 2.13 -4.26 -12.98
C THR A 2 3.57 -4.21 -12.48
N ARG A 3 4.45 -3.51 -13.22
CA ARG A 3 5.87 -3.36 -12.86
C ARG A 3 6.16 -2.06 -12.10
N THR A 4 5.21 -1.13 -12.09
CA THR A 4 5.35 0.17 -11.40
C THR A 4 4.12 0.45 -10.53
N VAL A 5 4.33 1.26 -9.49
CA VAL A 5 3.26 1.73 -8.60
C VAL A 5 2.29 2.63 -9.35
N ALA A 6 2.79 3.48 -10.26
CA ALA A 6 1.96 4.36 -11.08
C ALA A 6 0.98 3.57 -11.97
N ASP A 7 1.43 2.47 -12.59
CA ASP A 7 0.56 1.60 -13.37
C ASP A 7 -0.44 0.86 -12.49
N ALA A 8 -0.05 0.45 -11.27
CA ALA A 8 -0.97 -0.18 -10.32
C ALA A 8 -2.07 0.80 -9.88
N ALA A 9 -1.72 2.05 -9.60
CA ALA A 9 -2.66 3.09 -9.23
C ALA A 9 -3.64 3.39 -10.38
N LEU A 10 -3.15 3.46 -11.62
CA LEU A 10 -4.01 3.63 -12.81
C LEU A 10 -4.98 2.45 -12.97
N MET A 11 -4.48 1.23 -12.83
CA MET A 11 -5.31 0.03 -12.93
C MET A 11 -6.36 0.00 -11.82
N LEU A 12 -5.99 0.37 -10.59
CA LEU A 12 -6.91 0.43 -9.45
C LEU A 12 -8.01 1.47 -9.68
N GLU A 13 -7.67 2.66 -10.17
CA GLU A 13 -8.64 3.71 -10.47
C GLU A 13 -9.67 3.28 -11.51
N ALA A 14 -9.25 2.53 -12.54
CA ALA A 14 -10.16 2.01 -13.56
C ALA A 14 -11.09 0.89 -13.05
N MET A 15 -10.68 0.14 -12.02
CA MET A 15 -11.45 -0.99 -11.47
C MET A 15 -12.29 -0.61 -10.24
N ALA A 16 -11.86 0.39 -9.47
CA ALA A 16 -12.52 0.81 -8.25
C ALA A 16 -13.83 1.52 -8.55
N GLY A 17 -14.84 1.29 -7.71
CA GLY A 17 -16.13 1.94 -7.84
C GLY A 17 -17.24 1.12 -7.22
N TYR A 18 -18.36 1.80 -6.98
CA TYR A 18 -19.56 1.14 -6.47
C TYR A 18 -20.16 0.23 -7.54
N HIS A 19 -20.47 -1.02 -7.17
CA HIS A 19 -21.22 -1.93 -8.01
C HIS A 19 -22.51 -2.38 -7.31
N PRO A 20 -23.71 -2.05 -7.85
CA PRO A 20 -24.98 -2.31 -7.18
C PRO A 20 -25.31 -3.79 -6.98
N ALA A 21 -24.67 -4.69 -7.74
CA ALA A 21 -24.83 -6.13 -7.56
C ALA A 21 -23.96 -6.69 -6.42
N ASP A 22 -22.99 -5.94 -5.90
CA ASP A 22 -22.14 -6.34 -4.79
C ASP A 22 -22.56 -5.62 -3.50
N ARG A 23 -23.17 -6.37 -2.58
CA ARG A 23 -23.65 -5.87 -1.28
C ARG A 23 -22.56 -5.30 -0.37
N PHE A 24 -21.29 -5.66 -0.59
CA PHE A 24 -20.17 -5.16 0.19
C PHE A 24 -19.50 -3.96 -0.47
N SER A 25 -19.84 -3.68 -1.73
CA SER A 25 -19.38 -2.49 -2.44
C SER A 25 -19.93 -1.25 -1.76
N GLN A 26 -19.04 -0.39 -1.28
CA GLN A 26 -19.42 0.83 -0.58
C GLN A 26 -19.75 1.93 -1.60
N PRO A 27 -20.91 2.59 -1.48
CA PRO A 27 -21.20 3.76 -2.29
C PRO A 27 -20.25 4.90 -1.91
N GLY A 28 -19.61 5.52 -2.90
CA GLY A 28 -18.63 6.58 -2.68
C GLY A 28 -18.26 7.31 -3.97
N ALA A 29 -17.67 8.49 -3.81
CA ALA A 29 -17.10 9.23 -4.94
C ALA A 29 -15.91 8.47 -5.54
N ALA A 30 -15.66 8.68 -6.83
CA ALA A 30 -14.46 8.17 -7.48
C ALA A 30 -13.20 8.72 -6.78
N ILE A 31 -12.27 7.84 -6.47
CA ILE A 31 -11.01 8.19 -5.80
C ILE A 31 -9.92 8.31 -6.86
N ASN A 32 -9.25 9.46 -6.91
CA ASN A 32 -8.04 9.64 -7.72
C ASN A 32 -6.84 9.07 -6.94
N TYR A 33 -6.50 7.81 -7.22
CA TYR A 33 -5.40 7.10 -6.54
C TYR A 33 -4.01 7.58 -6.95
N ARG A 34 -3.91 8.41 -7.99
CA ARG A 34 -2.64 8.92 -8.51
C ARG A 34 -2.23 10.24 -7.88
N HIS A 35 -3.16 10.95 -7.25
CA HIS A 35 -2.97 12.33 -6.77
C HIS A 35 -1.73 12.52 -5.88
N ALA A 36 -1.49 11.59 -4.95
CA ALA A 36 -0.46 11.73 -3.93
C ALA A 36 0.78 10.86 -4.16
N LEU A 37 0.98 10.33 -5.38
CA LEU A 37 2.09 9.41 -5.65
C LEU A 37 3.47 10.06 -5.48
N ASP A 38 3.55 11.38 -5.70
CA ASP A 38 4.80 12.15 -5.66
C ASP A 38 4.96 12.97 -4.37
N ASP A 39 3.99 12.90 -3.44
CA ASP A 39 3.98 13.70 -2.19
C ASP A 39 5.02 13.21 -1.16
N GLY A 40 5.63 12.05 -1.39
CA GLY A 40 6.55 11.42 -0.44
C GLY A 40 5.84 10.85 0.79
N VAL A 41 6.63 10.49 1.81
CA VAL A 41 6.13 9.87 3.06
C VAL A 41 6.60 10.57 4.32
N GLU A 42 7.24 11.74 4.18
CA GLU A 42 7.78 12.51 5.31
C GLU A 42 6.66 12.87 6.30
N GLY A 43 6.91 12.67 7.60
CA GLY A 43 5.95 12.96 8.65
C GLY A 43 4.83 11.92 8.84
N LEU A 44 4.75 10.88 8.02
CA LEU A 44 3.80 9.78 8.22
C LEU A 44 4.24 8.88 9.39
N LYS A 45 3.29 8.54 10.27
CA LYS A 45 3.52 7.60 11.37
C LYS A 45 3.34 6.17 10.86
N ILE A 46 4.46 5.48 10.63
CA ILE A 46 4.45 4.11 10.11
C ILE A 46 4.68 3.11 11.26
N CYS A 47 3.69 2.26 11.51
CA CYS A 47 3.80 1.17 12.48
C CYS A 47 4.31 -0.10 11.78
N TYR A 48 5.35 -0.72 12.34
CA TYR A 48 5.94 -1.94 11.82
C TYR A 48 5.80 -3.09 12.82
N SER A 49 5.28 -4.23 12.36
CA SER A 49 5.14 -5.46 13.14
C SER A 49 5.85 -6.60 12.41
N PRO A 50 7.07 -6.99 12.83
CA PRO A 50 7.92 -7.93 12.08
C PRO A 50 7.26 -9.29 11.83
N THR A 51 6.50 -9.78 12.81
CA THR A 51 5.85 -11.10 12.76
C THR A 51 4.33 -10.98 12.66
N LEU A 52 3.77 -9.77 12.51
CA LEU A 52 2.32 -9.52 12.62
C LEU A 52 1.68 -10.11 13.90
N GLY A 53 2.48 -10.47 14.90
CA GLY A 53 2.04 -11.12 16.15
C GLY A 53 1.91 -12.65 16.10
N TYR A 54 2.10 -13.31 14.95
CA TYR A 54 1.89 -14.76 14.82
C TYR A 54 2.69 -15.44 13.70
N ALA A 55 3.22 -14.71 12.73
CA ALA A 55 3.93 -15.27 11.59
C ALA A 55 5.34 -15.76 11.97
N GLN A 56 5.68 -16.95 11.49
CA GLN A 56 7.07 -17.42 11.43
C GLN A 56 7.71 -16.84 10.16
N VAL A 57 8.65 -15.93 10.35
CA VAL A 57 9.32 -15.23 9.24
C VAL A 57 10.69 -15.86 9.02
N ASP A 58 11.01 -16.17 7.77
CA ASP A 58 12.32 -16.68 7.40
C ASP A 58 13.43 -15.67 7.77
N PRO A 59 14.56 -16.12 8.36
CA PRO A 59 15.65 -15.23 8.74
C PRO A 59 16.19 -14.36 7.60
N GLU A 60 16.22 -14.85 6.36
CA GLU A 60 16.69 -14.06 5.22
C GLU A 60 15.78 -12.85 4.95
N VAL A 61 14.47 -13.04 5.08
CA VAL A 61 13.47 -11.97 4.92
C VAL A 61 13.54 -10.98 6.08
N ALA A 62 13.71 -11.48 7.31
CA ALA A 62 13.85 -10.62 8.49
C ALA A 62 15.09 -9.70 8.40
N ASN A 63 16.17 -10.17 7.76
CA ASN A 63 17.43 -9.44 7.63
C ASN A 63 17.41 -8.33 6.56
N VAL A 64 16.42 -8.28 5.67
CA VAL A 64 16.29 -7.21 4.66
C VAL A 64 15.71 -5.92 5.26
N TRP A 65 14.84 -6.06 6.27
CA TRP A 65 14.07 -4.96 6.85
C TRP A 65 14.88 -3.80 7.46
N PRO A 66 16.01 -4.01 8.16
CA PRO A 66 16.78 -2.92 8.76
C PRO A 66 17.19 -1.83 7.75
N LYS A 67 17.50 -2.21 6.50
CA LYS A 67 17.89 -1.27 5.43
C LYS A 67 16.74 -0.40 4.95
N GLN A 68 15.50 -0.90 4.99
CA GLN A 68 14.32 -0.16 4.55
C GLN A 68 13.83 0.83 5.62
N ARG A 69 14.08 0.56 6.91
CA ARG A 69 13.73 1.48 8.00
C ARG A 69 14.42 2.84 7.85
N GLU A 70 15.68 2.86 7.42
CA GLU A 70 16.45 4.09 7.24
C GLU A 70 15.81 5.02 6.19
N PHE A 71 15.26 4.44 5.11
CA PHE A 71 14.55 5.18 4.07
C PHE A 71 13.23 5.81 4.53
N LEU A 72 12.54 5.19 5.49
CA LEU A 72 11.25 5.70 6.00
C LEU A 72 11.41 6.83 7.03
N ASN A 73 12.63 7.06 7.53
CA ASN A 73 12.94 8.10 8.52
C ASN A 73 13.74 9.28 7.91
N SER A 74 14.04 9.25 6.61
CA SER A 74 14.74 10.31 5.86
C SER A 74 13.75 11.15 5.06
#